data_AF-A0A0F9E080-F1
#
_entry.id   AF-A0A0F9E080-F1
#
_cell.length_a   1.000
_cell.length_b   1.000
_cell.length_c   1.000
_cell.angle_alpha   90.00
_cell.angle_beta   90.00
_cell.angle_gamma   90.00
#
_symmetry.space_group_name_H-M   'P 1'
#
loop_
_entity.id
_entity.type
_entity.pdbx_description
1 polymer ?
#
loop_
_entity_poly.entity_id
_entity_poly.type
_entity_poly.pdbx_seq_one_letter_code
_entity_poly.pdbx_strand_id
1 'polypeptide(L)' 'MKESKLKNCPFCGGEAKCHTRTKFPEGFTHIECENKCLEKCDSSYYSKEEAIKAWNVRKGEK' A
#
# COMPACT_ATOMS: atom_id res chain seq x y z
N MET A 1 -9.02 -17.15 -5.36
CA MET A 1 -8.12 -16.02 -5.69
C MET A 1 -7.15 -15.86 -4.53
N LYS A 2 -5.84 -15.90 -4.75
CA LYS A 2 -4.85 -15.78 -3.66
C LYS A 2 -4.83 -14.31 -3.22
N GLU A 3 -5.50 -13.96 -2.14
CA GLU A 3 -5.39 -12.63 -1.55
C GLU A 3 -3.91 -12.35 -1.24
N SER A 4 -3.30 -11.45 -2.02
CA SER A 4 -1.94 -11.00 -1.74
C SER A 4 -1.93 -10.36 -0.36
N LYS A 5 -1.23 -10.97 0.60
CA LYS A 5 -1.12 -10.42 1.96
C LYS A 5 -0.30 -9.14 1.92
N LEU A 6 -0.86 -8.07 2.50
CA LEU A 6 -0.17 -6.80 2.66
C LEU A 6 0.96 -6.98 3.69
N LYS A 7 2.21 -6.73 3.29
CA LYS A 7 3.33 -6.74 4.22
C LYS A 7 3.38 -5.45 5.03
N ASN A 8 3.97 -5.54 6.21
CA ASN A 8 4.34 -4.40 7.03
C ASN A 8 5.20 -3.40 6.25
N CYS A 9 5.23 -2.16 6.74
CA CYS A 9 6.02 -1.10 6.16
C CYS A 9 7.49 -1.48 6.11
N PRO A 10 8.13 -1.44 4.92
CA PRO A 10 9.50 -1.89 4.78
C PRO A 10 10.52 -0.93 5.43
N PHE A 11 10.14 0.31 5.74
CA PHE A 11 11.01 1.32 6.33
C PHE A 11 11.09 1.23 7.86
N CYS A 12 9.92 1.13 8.52
CA CYS A 12 9.85 1.13 9.98
C CYS A 12 9.40 -0.20 10.59
N GLY A 13 9.02 -1.19 9.77
CA GLY A 13 8.40 -2.45 10.22
C GLY A 13 6.97 -2.30 10.75
N GLY A 14 6.41 -1.09 10.73
CA GLY A 14 5.06 -0.79 11.22
C GLY A 14 3.94 -1.39 10.37
N GLU A 15 2.72 -1.32 10.87
CA GLU A 15 1.55 -1.78 10.11
C GLU A 15 1.30 -0.88 8.88
N ALA A 16 0.98 -1.52 7.76
CA ALA A 16 0.58 -0.83 6.54
C ALA A 16 -0.91 -1.07 6.32
N LYS A 17 -1.63 -0.04 5.87
CA LYS A 17 -3.05 -0.13 5.53
C LYS A 17 -3.30 0.24 4.09
N CYS A 18 -4.26 -0.47 3.52
CA CYS A 18 -4.74 -0.25 2.16
C CYS A 18 -6.01 0.58 2.22
N HIS A 19 -5.99 1.73 1.56
CA HIS A 19 -7.14 2.63 1.46
C HIS A 19 -7.64 2.63 0.02
N THR A 20 -8.92 2.29 -0.15
CA THR A 20 -9.58 2.39 -1.45
C THR A 20 -10.56 3.56 -1.40
N ARG A 21 -10.33 4.56 -2.25
CA ARG A 21 -11.22 5.72 -2.41
C ARG A 21 -12.05 5.54 -3.67
N THR A 22 -13.35 5.35 -3.49
CA THR A 22 -14.34 5.24 -4.59
C THR A 22 -14.99 6.58 -4.94
N LYS A 23 -14.41 7.71 -4.48
CA LYS A 23 -15.03 9.04 -4.59
C LYS A 23 -14.92 9.68 -5.99
N PHE A 24 -14.20 9.06 -6.91
CA PHE A 24 -14.01 9.49 -8.31
C PHE A 24 -14.56 8.41 -9.25
N PRO A 25 -14.95 8.75 -10.50
CA PRO A 25 -15.50 7.80 -11.48
C PRO A 25 -14.59 6.59 -11.70
N GLU A 26 -13.28 6.76 -11.50
CA GLU A 26 -12.32 5.69 -11.39
C GLU A 26 -11.78 5.66 -9.96
N GLY A 27 -12.32 4.76 -9.14
CA GLY A 27 -11.86 4.58 -7.76
C GLY A 27 -10.39 4.16 -7.74
N PHE A 28 -9.62 4.71 -6.82
CA PHE A 28 -8.20 4.39 -6.70
C PHE A 28 -7.87 3.82 -5.32
N THR A 29 -6.87 2.98 -5.29
CA THR A 29 -6.36 2.28 -4.12
C THR A 29 -4.92 2.68 -3.88
N HIS A 30 -4.61 3.13 -2.68
CA HIS A 30 -3.25 3.43 -2.24
C HIS A 30 -2.96 2.73 -0.92
N ILE A 31 -1.68 2.52 -0.61
CA ILE A 31 -1.24 1.91 0.64
C ILE A 31 -0.37 2.92 1.37
N GLU A 32 -0.57 3.04 2.68
CA GLU A 32 0.22 3.89 3.55
C GLU A 32 0.60 3.17 4.86
N CYS A 33 1.74 3.58 5.40
CA CYS A 33 2.21 3.25 6.74
C CYS A 33 1.33 3.98 7.75
N GLU A 34 0.57 3.26 8.57
CA GLU A 34 -0.21 3.87 9.66
C GLU A 34 0.69 4.26 10.87
N ASN A 35 1.94 3.79 10.86
CA ASN A 35 2.90 4.06 11.92
C ASN A 35 3.65 5.40 11.70
N LYS A 36 4.55 5.75 12.63
CA LYS A 36 5.33 7.01 12.65
C LYS A 36 6.02 7.43 11.35
N CYS A 37 6.26 6.49 10.44
CA CYS A 37 6.94 6.77 9.19
C CYS A 37 6.06 7.52 8.19
N LEU A 38 4.73 7.37 8.28
CA LEU A 38 3.73 7.97 7.38
C LEU A 38 4.08 7.80 5.89
N GLU A 39 4.89 6.79 5.58
CA GLU A 39 5.35 6.51 4.24
C GLU A 39 4.19 5.98 3.43
N LYS A 40 3.94 6.59 2.28
CA LYS A 40 2.80 6.26 1.41
C LYS A 40 3.29 5.78 0.05
N CYS A 41 2.48 4.95 -0.60
CA CYS A 41 2.70 4.66 -2.00
C CYS A 41 2.57 5.96 -2.80
N ASP A 42 3.55 6.23 -3.66
CA ASP A 42 3.56 7.44 -4.48
C ASP A 42 2.48 7.38 -5.57
N SER A 43 2.15 6.15 -5.98
CA SER A 43 1.15 5.87 -7.00
C SER A 43 -0.16 5.36 -6.39
N SER A 44 -1.25 5.77 -7.03
CA SER A 44 -2.59 5.26 -6.78
C SER A 44 -2.91 4.20 -7.84
N TYR A 45 -3.34 3.01 -7.42
CA TYR A 45 -3.60 1.85 -8.29
C TYR A 45 -5.09 1.58 -8.37
N TYR A 46 -5.59 1.17 -9.53
CA TYR A 46 -7.00 0.78 -9.66
C TYR A 46 -7.31 -0.55 -8.97
N SER A 47 -6.30 -1.44 -8.87
CA SER A 47 -6.45 -2.75 -8.25
C SER A 47 -5.74 -2.82 -6.90
N LYS A 48 -6.43 -3.37 -5.89
CA LYS A 48 -5.84 -3.66 -4.57
C LYS A 48 -4.61 -4.57 -4.68
N GLU A 49 -4.64 -5.56 -5.56
CA GLU A 49 -3.52 -6.48 -5.76
C GLU A 49 -2.28 -5.79 -6.34
N GLU A 50 -2.46 -4.84 -7.26
CA GLU A 50 -1.36 -4.05 -7.82
C GLU A 50 -0.74 -3.14 -6.76
N ALA A 51 -1.57 -2.48 -5.95
CA ALA A 51 -1.10 -1.70 -4.81
C ALA A 51 -0.26 -2.57 -3.87
N ILE A 52 -0.78 -3.73 -3.46
CA ILE A 52 -0.10 -4.64 -2.53
C ILE A 52 1.20 -5.17 -3.13
N LYS A 53 1.22 -5.52 -4.42
CA LYS A 53 2.42 -5.97 -5.11
C LYS A 53 3.48 -4.87 -5.15
N ALA A 54 3.10 -3.65 -5.50
CA ALA A 54 4.01 -2.50 -5.51
C ALA A 54 4.57 -2.21 -4.12
N TRP A 55 3.72 -2.22 -3.09
CA TRP A 55 4.14 -2.05 -1.71
C TRP A 55 5.10 -3.15 -1.24
N ASN A 56 4.78 -4.40 -1.55
CA ASN A 56 5.58 -5.56 -1.14
C ASN A 56 6.91 -5.69 -1.89
N VAL A 57 7.06 -5.02 -3.03
CA VAL A 57 8.30 -4.93 -3.83
C VAL A 57 9.19 -3.79 -3.35
N ARG A 58 8.66 -2.77 -2.65
CA ARG A 58 9.49 -1.73 -2.05
C ARG A 58 10.49 -2.38 -1.11
N LYS A 59 11.77 -2.24 -1.43
CA LYS A 59 12.86 -2.51 -0.49
C LYS A 59 13.00 -1.29 0.40
N GLY A 60 12.71 -1.45 1.69
CA GLY A 60 13.21 -0.53 2.69
C GLY A 60 14.67 -0.88 2.87
N GLU A 61 15.55 -0.08 2.28
CA GLU A 61 16.96 -0.13 2.63
C GLU A 61 17.05 0.35 4.08
N LYS A 62 17.44 -0.57 4.96
CA LYS A 62 17.71 -0.28 6.37
C LYS A 62 19.12 0.27 6.51
#